data_AF-A0A0U9HRR6-F1
#
_entry.id   AF-A0A0U9HRR6-F1
#
_cell.length_a   1.000
_cell.length_b   1.000
_cell.length_c   1.000
_cell.angle_alpha   90.00
_cell.angle_beta   90.00
_cell.angle_gamma   90.00
#
_symmetry.space_group_name_H-M   'P 1'
#
loop_
_entity.id
_entity.type
_entity.pdbx_description
1 polymer ?
#
loop_
_entity_poly.entity_id
_entity_poly.type
_entity_poly.pdbx_seq_one_letter_code
_entity_poly.pdbx_strand_id
1 'polypeptide(L)'
;MEIPLNKTPGSPEERKELIGDIIKQQEELFAQSIGYIQRLMIQYLIDRGYTSDNIELNRGYEVNVSAKEKFVTSVDILIKLQEKVIYAIKCTPASIESWERFMLAFCRVVEPYQIPFAIVTDGQEGILIDVLTGQVIKTMELPSKDELLNLLPSIKFIPYSEEKLPKERRILYAFDAIKCCPTCNI
;
A
#
# COMPACT_ATOMS: atom_id res chain seq x y z
N MET A 1 20.56 21.61 3.09
CA MET A 1 21.20 22.32 1.98
C MET A 1 20.08 22.94 1.18
N GLU A 2 19.95 24.27 1.18
CA GLU A 2 18.90 24.95 0.42
C GLU A 2 19.25 24.86 -1.07
N ILE A 3 18.43 24.17 -1.87
CA ILE A 3 18.60 24.17 -3.33
C ILE A 3 18.02 25.49 -3.82
N PRO A 4 18.82 26.37 -4.43
CA PRO A 4 18.33 27.65 -4.93
C PRO A 4 17.38 27.39 -6.11
N LEU A 5 16.07 27.49 -5.85
CA LEU A 5 14.97 27.26 -6.80
C LEU A 5 15.06 28.11 -8.10
N ASN A 6 15.88 29.17 -8.11
CA ASN A 6 16.05 30.12 -9.22
C ASN A 6 17.47 30.13 -9.83
N LYS A 7 18.33 29.16 -9.53
CA LYS A 7 19.68 29.13 -10.11
C LYS A 7 19.64 28.52 -11.52
N THR A 8 19.95 29.33 -12.53
CA THR A 8 20.22 28.83 -13.88
C THR A 8 21.51 28.00 -13.84
N PRO A 9 21.50 26.71 -14.25
CA PRO A 9 22.70 25.87 -14.22
C PRO A 9 23.78 26.45 -15.14
N GLY A 10 25.03 26.46 -14.67
CA GLY A 10 26.19 26.92 -15.45
C GLY A 10 26.72 25.88 -16.43
N SER A 11 26.40 24.59 -16.23
CA SER A 11 26.78 23.51 -17.16
C SER A 11 25.75 22.36 -17.21
N PRO A 12 25.82 21.48 -18.23
CA PRO A 12 25.01 20.26 -18.29
C PRO A 12 25.21 19.32 -17.10
N GLU A 13 26.43 19.22 -16.57
CA GLU A 13 26.78 18.40 -15.41
C GLU A 13 26.13 18.96 -14.14
N GLU A 14 26.25 20.26 -13.91
CA GLU A 14 25.61 20.94 -12.77
C GLU A 14 24.08 20.83 -12.86
N ARG A 15 23.50 20.90 -14.07
CA ARG A 15 22.06 20.67 -14.27
C ARG A 15 21.64 19.25 -13.86
N LYS A 16 22.43 18.24 -14.19
CA LYS A 16 22.13 16.84 -13.86
C LYS A 16 22.17 16.62 -12.35
N GLU A 17 23.15 17.22 -11.66
CA GLU A 17 23.28 17.18 -10.20
C GLU A 17 22.08 17.85 -9.52
N LEU A 18 21.73 19.07 -9.93
CA LEU A 18 20.57 19.80 -9.40
C LEU A 18 19.25 19.04 -9.58
N ILE A 19 19.02 18.42 -10.74
CA ILE A 19 17.83 17.59 -10.97
C ILE A 19 17.82 16.39 -10.02
N GLY A 20 18.95 15.72 -9.84
CA GLY A 20 19.09 14.60 -8.92
C GLY A 20 18.74 14.98 -7.47
N ASP A 21 19.25 16.12 -7.00
CA ASP A 21 18.99 16.62 -5.65
C ASP A 21 17.52 17.00 -5.45
N ILE A 22 16.89 17.63 -6.45
CA ILE A 22 15.45 17.97 -6.40
C ILE A 22 14.60 16.70 -6.32
N ILE A 23 14.90 15.68 -7.14
CA ILE A 23 14.17 14.40 -7.13
C ILE A 23 14.29 13.76 -5.74
N LYS A 24 15.51 13.67 -5.20
CA LYS A 24 15.75 13.09 -3.88
C LYS A 24 14.98 13.82 -2.77
N GLN A 25 14.98 15.15 -2.76
CA GLN A 25 14.23 15.92 -1.78
C GLN A 25 12.72 15.69 -1.89
N GLN A 26 12.19 15.59 -3.11
CA GLN A 26 10.77 15.28 -3.33
C GLN A 26 10.42 13.87 -2.82
N GLU A 27 11.28 12.89 -3.06
CA GLU A 27 11.12 11.52 -2.54
C GLU A 27 11.12 11.46 -1.00
N GLU A 28 12.03 12.18 -0.35
CA GLU A 28 12.10 12.29 1.11
C GLU A 28 10.82 12.92 1.69
N LEU A 29 10.35 14.01 1.10
CA LEU A 29 9.10 14.67 1.51
C LEU A 29 7.89 13.74 1.32
N PHE A 30 7.85 13.02 0.19
CA PHE A 30 6.81 12.04 -0.09
C PHE A 30 6.81 10.90 0.94
N ALA A 31 7.99 10.35 1.28
CA ALA A 31 8.11 9.31 2.30
C ALA A 31 7.67 9.82 3.70
N GLN A 32 8.04 11.05 4.06
CA GLN A 32 7.60 11.69 5.32
C GLN A 32 6.07 11.83 5.37
N SER A 33 5.45 12.22 4.26
CA SER A 33 3.99 12.33 4.17
C SER A 33 3.29 10.97 4.34
N ILE A 34 3.81 9.90 3.73
CA ILE A 34 3.30 8.53 3.93
C ILE A 34 3.43 8.12 5.40
N GLY A 35 4.60 8.36 6.01
CA GLY A 35 4.82 8.04 7.43
C GLY A 35 3.88 8.80 8.36
N TYR A 36 3.54 10.05 8.04
CA TYR A 36 2.53 10.83 8.76
C TYR A 36 1.13 10.21 8.63
N ILE A 37 0.69 9.89 7.40
CA ILE A 37 -0.61 9.26 7.14
C ILE A 37 -0.71 7.90 7.83
N GLN A 38 0.36 7.09 7.78
CA GLN A 38 0.42 5.80 8.45
C GLN A 38 0.21 5.96 9.98
N ARG A 39 0.84 6.95 10.61
CA ARG A 39 0.64 7.25 12.05
C ARG A 39 -0.79 7.66 12.36
N LEU A 40 -1.40 8.50 11.52
CA LEU A 40 -2.82 8.88 11.67
C LEU A 40 -3.73 7.65 11.61
N MET A 41 -3.50 6.77 10.64
CA MET A 41 -4.28 5.54 10.49
C MET A 41 -4.08 4.59 11.67
N ILE A 42 -2.86 4.43 12.18
CA ILE A 42 -2.61 3.62 13.38
C ILE A 42 -3.38 4.20 14.59
N GLN A 43 -3.33 5.52 14.81
CA GLN A 43 -4.07 6.15 15.90
C GLN A 43 -5.59 5.92 15.75
N TYR A 44 -6.11 6.12 14.54
CA TYR A 44 -7.52 5.88 14.19
C TYR A 44 -7.96 4.42 14.47
N LEU A 45 -7.07 3.45 14.27
CA LEU A 45 -7.30 2.04 14.60
C LEU A 45 -7.24 1.79 16.11
N ILE A 46 -6.27 2.38 16.81
CA ILE A 46 -6.16 2.26 18.28
C ILE A 46 -7.42 2.80 18.95
N ASP A 47 -7.92 3.95 18.50
CA ASP A 47 -9.17 4.57 19.01
C ASP A 47 -10.41 3.67 18.77
N ARG A 48 -10.29 2.71 17.83
CA ARG A 48 -11.29 1.67 17.50
C ARG A 48 -11.06 0.34 18.19
N GLY A 49 -10.12 0.29 19.13
CA GLY A 49 -9.86 -0.88 19.97
C GLY A 49 -8.92 -1.91 19.34
N TYR A 50 -8.31 -1.63 18.19
CA TYR A 50 -7.24 -2.46 17.64
C TYR A 50 -5.97 -2.31 18.48
N THR A 51 -5.29 -3.43 18.71
CA THR A 51 -4.01 -3.48 19.44
C THR A 51 -2.85 -3.63 18.47
N SER A 52 -1.62 -3.44 18.97
CA SER A 52 -0.41 -3.71 18.18
C SER A 52 -0.38 -5.11 17.57
N ASP A 53 -0.92 -6.10 18.28
CA ASP A 53 -0.94 -7.50 17.83
C ASP A 53 -1.90 -7.72 16.64
N ASN A 54 -2.81 -6.76 16.40
CA ASN A 54 -3.73 -6.77 15.28
C ASN A 54 -3.20 -6.01 14.06
N ILE A 55 -2.09 -5.27 14.19
CA ILE A 55 -1.59 -4.32 13.19
C ILE A 55 -0.18 -4.74 12.76
N GLU A 56 -0.04 -5.19 11.51
CA GLU A 56 1.27 -5.48 10.93
C GLU A 56 1.66 -4.35 9.96
N LEU A 57 2.81 -3.72 10.16
CA LEU A 57 3.29 -2.60 9.33
C LEU A 57 4.27 -3.09 8.28
N ASN A 58 4.13 -2.61 7.05
CA ASN A 58 5.10 -2.80 5.97
C ASN A 58 5.55 -4.25 5.75
N ARG A 59 4.69 -5.24 6.04
CA ARG A 59 5.03 -6.65 5.89
C ARG A 59 5.37 -6.95 4.43
N GLY A 60 6.60 -7.41 4.20
CA GLY A 60 7.09 -7.82 2.90
C GLY A 60 6.58 -9.21 2.52
N TYR A 61 6.16 -9.35 1.27
CA TYR A 61 5.75 -10.61 0.66
C TYR A 61 6.60 -10.89 -0.57
N GLU A 62 7.28 -12.04 -0.60
CA GLU A 62 7.95 -12.52 -1.80
C GLU A 62 6.91 -13.04 -2.80
N VAL A 63 6.93 -12.50 -4.03
CA VAL A 63 6.04 -12.91 -5.11
C VAL A 63 6.85 -13.44 -6.28
N ASN A 64 6.50 -14.65 -6.74
CA ASN A 64 7.13 -15.31 -7.88
C ASN A 64 6.35 -15.01 -9.17
N VAL A 65 6.91 -14.18 -10.06
CA VAL A 65 6.31 -13.86 -11.37
C VAL A 65 6.55 -14.97 -12.38
N SER A 66 7.75 -15.55 -12.35
CA SER A 66 8.16 -16.68 -13.16
C SER A 66 9.14 -17.57 -12.37
N ALA A 67 9.67 -18.63 -13.00
CA ALA A 67 10.68 -19.47 -12.36
C ALA A 67 12.00 -18.73 -12.02
N LYS A 68 12.25 -17.57 -12.66
CA LYS A 68 13.50 -16.80 -12.52
C LYS A 68 13.29 -15.38 -11.99
N GLU A 69 12.06 -14.87 -11.99
CA GLU A 69 11.74 -13.52 -11.50
C GLU A 69 10.94 -13.57 -10.22
N LYS A 70 11.47 -12.88 -9.21
CA LYS A 70 10.86 -12.65 -7.92
C LYS A 70 11.02 -11.20 -7.52
N PHE A 71 10.09 -10.70 -6.71
CA PHE A 71 10.18 -9.37 -6.11
C PHE A 71 9.49 -9.38 -4.75
N VAL A 72 9.75 -8.34 -3.94
CA VAL A 72 9.10 -8.14 -2.65
C VAL A 72 8.07 -7.03 -2.79
N THR A 73 6.84 -7.29 -2.36
CA THR A 73 5.77 -6.30 -2.32
C THR A 73 5.25 -6.12 -0.90
N SER A 74 4.74 -4.94 -0.58
CA SER A 74 4.19 -4.60 0.72
C SER A 74 3.12 -3.52 0.59
N VAL A 75 2.31 -3.42 1.64
CA VAL A 75 1.40 -2.29 1.90
C VAL A 75 1.73 -1.71 3.26
N ASP A 76 1.23 -0.50 3.53
CA ASP A 76 1.66 0.27 4.70
C ASP A 76 1.12 -0.33 6.01
N ILE A 77 -0.11 -0.85 6.00
CA ILE A 77 -0.74 -1.46 7.18
C ILE A 77 -1.57 -2.69 6.78
N LEU A 78 -1.47 -3.75 7.56
CA LEU A 78 -2.38 -4.91 7.52
C LEU A 78 -3.12 -5.02 8.85
N ILE A 79 -4.40 -5.35 8.79
CA ILE A 79 -5.21 -5.67 9.98
C ILE A 79 -5.43 -7.18 10.04
N LYS A 80 -5.01 -7.79 11.15
CA LYS A 80 -5.10 -9.23 11.42
C LYS A 80 -5.98 -9.52 12.63
N LEU A 81 -6.92 -10.44 12.47
CA LEU A 81 -7.68 -11.06 13.57
C LEU A 81 -7.72 -12.57 13.37
N GLN A 82 -7.58 -13.34 14.46
CA GLN A 82 -7.57 -14.82 14.44
C GLN A 82 -6.61 -15.40 13.38
N GLU A 83 -5.40 -14.85 13.29
CA GLU A 83 -4.37 -15.22 12.29
C GLU A 83 -4.79 -15.06 10.82
N LYS A 84 -5.84 -14.29 10.54
CA LYS A 84 -6.28 -13.93 9.19
C LYS A 84 -6.12 -12.44 8.96
N VAL A 85 -5.48 -12.09 7.84
CA VAL A 85 -5.41 -10.72 7.34
C VAL A 85 -6.74 -10.38 6.69
N ILE A 86 -7.39 -9.32 7.16
CA ILE A 86 -8.75 -8.95 6.74
C ILE A 86 -8.74 -7.68 5.90
N TYR A 87 -7.93 -6.70 6.31
CA TYR A 87 -7.72 -5.45 5.57
C TYR A 87 -6.25 -5.29 5.19
N ALA A 88 -6.04 -4.84 3.96
CA ALA A 88 -4.78 -4.25 3.50
C ALA A 88 -4.98 -2.75 3.26
N ILE A 89 -4.11 -1.90 3.79
CA ILE A 89 -4.25 -0.44 3.72
C ILE A 89 -3.02 0.15 3.05
N LYS A 90 -3.26 0.94 1.99
CA LYS A 90 -2.25 1.78 1.34
C LYS A 90 -2.43 3.23 1.78
N CYS A 91 -1.37 3.80 2.34
CA CYS A 91 -1.25 5.22 2.61
C CYS A 91 -0.60 5.90 1.40
N THR A 92 -1.23 6.95 0.89
CA THR A 92 -0.71 7.71 -0.26
C THR A 92 -0.99 9.19 -0.08
N PRO A 93 -0.02 10.10 -0.28
CA PRO A 93 -0.27 11.54 -0.12
C PRO A 93 -1.04 12.15 -1.30
N ALA A 94 -1.24 11.40 -2.39
CA ALA A 94 -2.02 11.81 -3.55
C ALA A 94 -2.50 10.59 -4.35
N SER A 95 -3.39 10.82 -5.32
CA SER A 95 -3.75 9.85 -6.37
C SER A 95 -4.34 8.54 -5.83
N ILE A 96 -5.31 8.62 -4.92
CA ILE A 96 -5.99 7.47 -4.28
C ILE A 96 -6.44 6.43 -5.33
N GLU A 97 -7.15 6.86 -6.38
CA GLU A 97 -7.70 5.96 -7.40
C GLU A 97 -6.61 5.23 -8.21
N SER A 98 -5.40 5.78 -8.30
CA SER A 98 -4.30 5.15 -9.04
C SER A 98 -3.80 3.85 -8.38
N TRP A 99 -4.11 3.64 -7.11
CA TRP A 99 -3.71 2.46 -6.34
C TRP A 99 -4.75 1.35 -6.34
N GLU A 100 -5.95 1.56 -6.88
CA GLU A 100 -7.02 0.56 -6.87
C GLU A 100 -6.55 -0.77 -7.49
N ARG A 101 -5.94 -0.70 -8.69
CA ARG A 101 -5.50 -1.90 -9.39
C ARG A 101 -4.37 -2.62 -8.67
N PHE A 102 -3.46 -1.87 -8.03
CA PHE A 102 -2.41 -2.41 -7.18
C PHE A 102 -3.00 -3.17 -6.00
N MET A 103 -3.93 -2.54 -5.27
CA MET A 103 -4.53 -3.12 -4.06
C MET A 103 -5.34 -4.38 -4.35
N LEU A 104 -6.12 -4.39 -5.43
CA LEU A 104 -6.83 -5.60 -5.87
C LEU A 104 -5.87 -6.74 -6.17
N ALA A 105 -4.79 -6.47 -6.90
CA ALA A 105 -3.81 -7.49 -7.24
C ALA A 105 -3.05 -7.97 -5.98
N PHE A 106 -2.69 -7.05 -5.07
CA PHE A 106 -2.01 -7.36 -3.81
C PHE A 106 -2.85 -8.35 -3.00
N CYS A 107 -4.09 -7.98 -2.73
CA CYS A 107 -5.00 -8.77 -1.90
C CYS A 107 -5.30 -10.15 -2.48
N ARG A 108 -5.19 -10.35 -3.79
CA ARG A 108 -5.41 -11.63 -4.47
C ARG A 108 -4.19 -12.55 -4.49
N VAL A 109 -3.00 -12.03 -4.20
CA VAL A 109 -1.73 -12.73 -4.44
C VAL A 109 -1.00 -13.10 -3.16
N VAL A 110 -0.98 -12.22 -2.15
CA VAL A 110 0.02 -12.30 -1.07
C VAL A 110 -0.30 -13.28 0.05
N GLU A 111 -1.57 -13.59 0.24
CA GLU A 111 -2.07 -14.56 1.22
C GLU A 111 -2.62 -15.80 0.48
N PRO A 112 -2.74 -16.97 1.14
CA PRO A 112 -3.32 -18.18 0.52
C PRO A 112 -4.83 -18.06 0.21
N TYR A 113 -5.41 -16.88 0.48
CA TYR A 113 -6.78 -16.47 0.21
C TYR A 113 -6.77 -15.02 -0.26
N GLN A 114 -7.87 -14.59 -0.86
CA GLN A 114 -8.08 -13.17 -1.15
C GLN A 114 -8.27 -12.42 0.17
N ILE A 115 -7.39 -11.47 0.49
CA ILE A 115 -7.62 -10.53 1.60
C ILE A 115 -8.95 -9.82 1.29
N PRO A 116 -9.99 -9.94 2.15
CA PRO A 116 -11.35 -9.54 1.81
C PRO A 116 -11.51 -8.07 1.44
N PHE A 117 -10.79 -7.18 2.12
CA PHE A 117 -10.95 -5.74 1.97
C PHE A 117 -9.62 -5.02 1.77
N ALA A 118 -9.64 -3.97 0.96
CA ALA A 118 -8.53 -3.05 0.81
C ALA A 118 -8.97 -1.60 1.04
N ILE A 119 -8.08 -0.79 1.61
CA ILE A 119 -8.24 0.65 1.74
C ILE A 119 -7.09 1.34 1.01
N VAL A 120 -7.39 2.44 0.33
CA VAL A 120 -6.39 3.44 -0.06
C VAL A 120 -6.81 4.78 0.53
N THR A 121 -5.91 5.48 1.20
CA THR A 121 -6.23 6.74 1.89
C THR A 121 -5.06 7.71 1.92
N ASP A 122 -5.37 9.00 1.94
CA ASP A 122 -4.45 10.11 2.20
C ASP A 122 -4.52 10.63 3.66
N GLY A 123 -5.26 9.92 4.52
CA GLY A 123 -5.49 10.29 5.91
C GLY A 123 -6.68 11.22 6.13
N GLN A 124 -7.31 11.72 5.06
CA GLN A 124 -8.54 12.55 5.13
C GLN A 124 -9.69 11.92 4.34
N GLU A 125 -9.40 11.43 3.14
CA GLU A 125 -10.33 10.71 2.27
C GLU A 125 -9.78 9.32 1.95
N GLY A 126 -10.62 8.47 1.38
CA GLY A 126 -10.19 7.14 0.96
C GLY A 126 -11.23 6.38 0.16
N ILE A 127 -10.78 5.25 -0.36
CA ILE A 127 -11.65 4.24 -0.97
C ILE A 127 -11.53 2.92 -0.22
N LEU A 128 -12.65 2.26 -0.03
CA LEU A 128 -12.79 0.87 0.38
C LEU A 128 -13.07 0.02 -0.84
N ILE A 129 -12.34 -1.08 -0.97
CA ILE A 129 -12.49 -2.05 -2.04
C ILE A 129 -12.89 -3.39 -1.41
N ASP A 130 -14.06 -3.89 -1.79
CA ASP A 130 -14.42 -5.29 -1.57
C ASP A 130 -13.71 -6.13 -2.65
N VAL A 131 -12.74 -6.94 -2.25
CA VAL A 131 -11.82 -7.63 -3.17
C VAL A 131 -12.51 -8.77 -3.91
N LEU A 132 -13.51 -9.39 -3.28
CA LEU A 132 -14.26 -10.51 -3.85
C LEU A 132 -15.16 -10.05 -4.99
N THR A 133 -15.85 -8.92 -4.82
CA THR A 133 -16.76 -8.35 -5.81
C THR A 133 -16.08 -7.36 -6.75
N GLY A 134 -14.98 -6.74 -6.31
CA GLY A 134 -14.34 -5.60 -6.97
C GLY A 134 -15.09 -4.29 -6.77
N GLN A 135 -16.07 -4.23 -5.87
CA GLN A 135 -16.81 -3.00 -5.60
C GLN A 135 -15.92 -1.97 -4.89
N VAL A 136 -15.99 -0.73 -5.35
CA VAL A 136 -15.27 0.41 -4.76
C VAL A 136 -16.26 1.39 -4.16
N ILE A 137 -16.03 1.79 -2.91
CA ILE A 137 -16.86 2.72 -2.16
C ILE A 137 -15.95 3.85 -1.68
N LYS A 138 -16.35 5.11 -1.89
CA LYS A 138 -15.61 6.28 -1.39
C LYS A 138 -15.81 6.44 0.11
N THR A 139 -15.02 5.73 0.88
CA THR A 139 -14.97 5.82 2.34
C THR A 139 -13.62 5.31 2.85
N MET A 140 -13.18 5.86 3.98
CA MET A 140 -12.08 5.32 4.78
C MET A 140 -12.56 4.75 6.12
N GLU A 141 -13.87 4.68 6.33
CA GLU A 141 -14.45 4.18 7.57
C GLU A 141 -14.21 2.67 7.70
N LEU A 142 -13.47 2.32 8.75
CA LEU A 142 -13.29 0.95 9.19
C LEU A 142 -14.15 0.65 10.42
N PRO A 143 -14.66 -0.59 10.53
CA PRO A 143 -15.34 -1.05 11.74
C PRO A 143 -14.39 -1.04 12.93
N SER A 144 -14.93 -0.86 14.14
CA SER A 144 -14.22 -1.15 15.37
C SER A 144 -13.79 -2.61 15.43
N LYS A 145 -12.81 -2.93 16.28
CA LYS A 145 -12.35 -4.32 16.44
C LYS A 145 -13.49 -5.26 16.80
N ASP A 146 -14.39 -4.85 17.71
CA ASP A 146 -15.50 -5.69 18.18
C ASP A 146 -16.56 -5.89 17.10
N GLU A 147 -16.87 -4.85 16.31
CA GLU A 147 -17.72 -4.98 15.13
C GLU A 147 -17.11 -5.93 14.09
N LEU A 148 -15.80 -5.81 13.84
CA LEU A 148 -15.12 -6.70 12.90
C LEU A 148 -15.08 -8.15 13.38
N LEU A 149 -14.90 -8.39 14.69
CA LEU A 149 -14.98 -9.72 15.29
C LEU A 149 -16.39 -10.33 15.14
N ASN A 150 -17.44 -9.53 15.29
CA ASN A 150 -18.83 -9.96 15.09
C ASN A 150 -19.13 -10.28 13.62
N LEU A 151 -18.53 -9.54 12.68
CA LEU A 151 -18.67 -9.77 11.24
C LEU A 151 -17.82 -10.94 10.74
N LEU A 152 -16.76 -11.31 11.45
CA LEU A 152 -15.77 -12.31 11.03
C LEU A 152 -16.38 -13.63 10.54
N PRO A 153 -17.41 -14.23 11.19
CA PRO A 153 -18.02 -15.47 10.70
C PRO A 153 -18.69 -15.36 9.32
N SER A 154 -19.05 -14.14 8.89
CA SER A 154 -19.65 -13.88 7.58
C SER A 154 -18.62 -13.59 6.48
N ILE A 155 -17.39 -13.28 6.86
CA ILE A 155 -16.32 -12.94 5.93
C ILE A 155 -15.79 -14.22 5.26
N LYS A 156 -15.66 -14.17 3.94
CA LYS A 156 -15.21 -15.31 3.14
C LYS A 156 -13.73 -15.19 2.79
N PHE A 157 -12.93 -16.16 3.22
CA PHE A 157 -11.52 -16.29 2.88
C PHE A 157 -11.34 -17.32 1.77
N ILE A 158 -11.55 -16.90 0.52
CA ILE A 158 -11.55 -17.79 -0.65
C ILE A 158 -10.24 -17.61 -1.43
N PRO A 159 -9.52 -18.68 -1.78
CA PRO A 159 -8.38 -18.62 -2.70
C PRO A 159 -8.74 -17.93 -4.02
N TYR A 160 -7.80 -17.16 -4.57
CA TYR A 160 -7.99 -16.65 -5.91
C TYR A 160 -7.77 -17.76 -6.95
N SER A 161 -8.40 -17.63 -8.12
CA SER A 161 -8.26 -18.61 -9.21
C SER A 161 -6.80 -18.77 -9.62
N GLU A 162 -6.29 -20.01 -9.55
CA GLU A 162 -4.91 -20.34 -9.94
C GLU A 162 -4.61 -19.97 -11.39
N GLU A 163 -5.59 -20.16 -12.29
CA GLU A 163 -5.50 -19.78 -13.70
C GLU A 163 -5.28 -18.26 -13.89
N LYS A 164 -5.92 -17.44 -13.05
CA LYS A 164 -5.87 -15.97 -13.13
C LYS A 164 -4.71 -15.37 -12.32
N LEU A 165 -4.17 -16.11 -11.35
CA LEU A 165 -3.13 -15.65 -10.44
C LEU A 165 -1.87 -15.12 -11.15
N PRO A 166 -1.35 -15.75 -12.23
CA PRO A 166 -0.20 -15.21 -12.97
C PRO A 166 -0.42 -13.79 -13.51
N LYS A 167 -1.66 -13.43 -13.88
CA LYS A 167 -1.98 -12.08 -14.36
C LYS A 167 -1.89 -11.06 -13.23
N GLU A 168 -2.43 -11.37 -12.05
CA GLU A 168 -2.36 -10.47 -10.89
C GLU A 168 -0.91 -10.29 -10.40
N ARG A 169 -0.09 -11.34 -10.43
CA ARG A 169 1.35 -11.24 -10.11
C ARG A 169 2.09 -10.29 -11.05
N ARG A 170 1.81 -10.35 -12.36
CA ARG A 170 2.39 -9.43 -13.36
C ARG A 170 1.96 -7.98 -13.15
N ILE A 171 0.74 -7.76 -12.69
CA ILE A 171 0.27 -6.41 -12.36
C ILE A 171 1.06 -5.86 -11.18
N LEU A 172 1.18 -6.63 -10.09
CA LEU A 172 2.02 -6.20 -8.97
C LEU A 172 3.46 -5.96 -9.37
N TYR A 173 4.02 -6.81 -10.23
CA TYR A 173 5.38 -6.63 -10.74
C TYR A 173 5.53 -5.36 -11.58
N ALA A 174 4.52 -4.99 -12.38
CA ALA A 174 4.53 -3.74 -13.13
C ALA A 174 4.53 -2.53 -12.19
N PHE A 175 3.74 -2.56 -11.12
CA PHE A 175 3.78 -1.50 -10.09
C PHE A 175 5.13 -1.43 -9.39
N ASP A 176 5.76 -2.57 -9.12
CA ASP A 176 7.09 -2.61 -8.52
C ASP A 176 8.16 -2.00 -9.44
N ALA A 177 8.13 -2.34 -10.73
CA ALA A 177 9.05 -1.81 -11.73
C ALA A 177 8.89 -0.29 -11.98
N ILE A 178 7.72 0.29 -11.67
CA ILE A 178 7.44 1.73 -11.82
C ILE A 178 7.89 2.53 -10.60
N LYS A 179 8.13 1.89 -9.44
CA LYS A 179 8.55 2.61 -8.23
C LYS A 179 9.81 3.42 -8.52
N CYS A 180 9.65 4.76 -8.55
CA CYS A 180 10.77 5.68 -8.76
C CYS A 180 11.62 5.88 -7.51
N CYS A 181 11.17 5.44 -6.33
CA CYS A 181 11.81 5.76 -5.06
C CYS A 181 12.83 4.68 -4.63
N PRO A 182 14.14 4.89 -4.77
CA PRO A 182 15.17 3.94 -4.34
C PRO A 182 15.28 3.81 -2.80
N THR A 183 14.64 4.68 -2.01
CA THR A 183 14.74 4.67 -0.54
C THR A 183 13.74 3.72 0.13
N CYS A 184 12.89 3.01 -0.62
CA CYS A 184 11.98 2.00 -0.04
C CYS A 184 12.67 0.65 0.28
N ASN A 185 13.97 0.51 0.01
CA ASN A 185 14.78 -0.68 0.35
C ASN A 185 15.95 -0.33 1.31
N ILE A 186 15.65 0.33 2.43
CA ILE A 186 16.60 0.50 3.53
C ILE A 186 16.02 -0.11 4.81
#